data_AF-A0A843M914-F1
#
_entry.id   AF-A0A843M914-F1
#
_cell.length_a   1.000
_cell.length_b   1.000
_cell.length_c   1.000
_cell.angle_alpha   90.00
_cell.angle_beta   90.00
_cell.angle_gamma   90.00
#
_symmetry.space_group_name_H-M   'P 1'
#
loop_
_entity.id
_entity.type
_entity.pdbx_description
1 polymer ?
#
loop_
_entity_poly.entity_id
_entity_poly.type
_entity_poly.pdbx_seq_one_letter_code
_entity_poly.pdbx_strand_id
1 'polypeptide(L)'
;MEKEEVNAYYCVACGYVSPVYQKNCPSCGIAEKFLTEKQYAELMIRYLHHPLRKYRIFSLKTIKKLKWKEAIPELEERARIERDQDIKAEVKRTLESLKIFLNRLASGIIPDAHRDTTMYTQLGETTCKIIPIRPVLRRKGHHHLRPGRRI
;
A
#
# COMPACT_ATOMS: atom_id res chain seq x y z
N MET A 1 1.29 32.57 -12.55
CA MET A 1 0.77 31.48 -11.71
C MET A 1 1.49 30.21 -12.11
N GLU A 2 2.58 29.90 -11.42
CA GLU A 2 3.24 28.61 -11.57
C GLU A 2 2.22 27.53 -11.19
N LYS A 3 2.01 26.56 -12.08
CA LYS A 3 1.19 25.40 -11.78
C LYS A 3 1.88 24.69 -10.62
N GLU A 4 1.34 24.79 -9.41
CA GLU A 4 1.76 23.94 -8.31
C GLU A 4 1.67 22.50 -8.81
N GLU A 5 2.82 21.86 -9.03
CA GLU A 5 2.86 20.46 -9.38
C GLU A 5 2.19 19.72 -8.24
N VAL A 6 0.99 19.18 -8.53
CA VAL A 6 0.22 18.34 -7.65
C VAL A 6 0.99 17.03 -7.46
N ASN A 7 2.00 17.09 -6.59
CA ASN A 7 2.90 15.97 -6.34
C ASN A 7 2.25 15.05 -5.32
N ALA A 8 1.54 14.03 -5.83
CA ALA A 8 0.88 13.04 -5.00
C ALA A 8 1.86 12.38 -4.01
N TYR A 9 1.38 12.14 -2.79
CA TYR A 9 2.15 11.54 -1.71
C TYR A 9 1.80 10.07 -1.54
N TYR A 10 2.81 9.21 -1.60
CA TYR A 10 2.65 7.77 -1.34
C TYR A 10 3.57 7.36 -0.19
N CYS A 11 2.98 7.04 0.95
CA CYS A 11 3.73 6.67 2.15
C CYS A 11 4.35 5.28 2.00
N VAL A 12 5.67 5.19 2.17
CA VAL A 12 6.41 3.91 2.08
C VAL A 12 6.03 2.92 3.20
N ALA A 13 5.67 3.45 4.38
CA ALA A 13 5.49 2.62 5.57
C ALA A 13 4.05 2.14 5.87
N CYS A 14 3.05 3.01 5.71
CA CYS A 14 1.67 2.71 6.11
C CYS A 14 0.67 2.66 4.95
N GLY A 15 1.09 2.98 3.74
CA GLY A 15 0.23 2.99 2.56
C GLY A 15 -0.83 4.10 2.54
N TYR A 16 -0.61 5.16 3.31
CA TYR A 16 -1.31 6.42 3.11
C TYR A 16 -1.00 6.97 1.71
N VAL A 17 -2.05 7.35 1.00
CA VAL A 17 -1.98 7.94 -0.33
C VAL A 17 -2.75 9.25 -0.28
N SER A 18 -2.13 10.34 -0.71
CA SER A 18 -2.75 11.65 -0.84
C SER A 18 -2.53 12.18 -2.25
N PRO A 19 -3.57 12.73 -2.90
CA PRO A 19 -3.41 13.36 -4.20
C PRO A 19 -2.60 14.66 -4.12
N VAL A 20 -2.43 15.23 -2.91
CA VAL A 20 -1.67 16.46 -2.67
C VAL A 20 -0.35 16.13 -1.99
N TYR A 21 0.67 16.95 -2.26
CA TYR A 21 1.96 16.87 -1.59
C TYR A 21 1.81 16.96 -0.07
N GLN A 22 2.55 16.10 0.63
CA GLN A 22 2.72 16.17 2.08
C GLN A 22 4.22 16.14 2.41
N LYS A 23 4.63 16.90 3.43
CA LYS A 23 6.02 16.88 3.94
C LYS A 23 6.28 15.60 4.73
N ASN A 24 5.30 15.19 5.54
CA ASN A 24 5.30 13.97 6.34
C ASN A 24 3.97 13.26 6.16
N CYS A 25 3.94 11.94 6.31
CA CYS A 25 2.70 11.18 6.26
C CYS A 25 1.78 11.57 7.42
N PRO A 26 0.54 12.04 7.18
CA PRO A 26 -0.40 12.38 8.25
C PRO A 26 -0.78 11.19 9.12
N SER A 27 -0.69 9.96 8.58
CA SER A 27 -1.06 8.74 9.30
C SER A 27 0.06 8.17 10.19
N CYS A 28 1.33 8.30 9.81
CA CYS A 28 2.44 7.65 10.54
C CYS A 28 3.68 8.54 10.79
N GLY A 29 3.67 9.80 10.35
CA GLY A 29 4.73 10.79 10.62
C GLY A 29 6.03 10.65 9.82
N ILE A 30 6.20 9.54 9.08
CA ILE A 30 7.37 9.27 8.23
C ILE A 30 7.47 10.30 7.09
N ALA A 31 8.70 10.72 6.77
CA ALA A 31 8.96 11.69 5.70
C ALA A 31 9.26 11.01 4.35
N GLU A 32 9.70 9.75 4.38
CA GLU A 32 9.96 8.95 3.20
C GLU A 32 8.68 8.68 2.39
N LYS A 33 8.75 8.96 1.09
CA LYS A 33 7.64 8.84 0.15
C LYS A 33 8.12 8.43 -1.23
N PHE A 34 7.19 7.92 -2.04
CA PHE A 34 7.36 7.89 -3.49
C PHE A 34 6.74 9.12 -4.13
N LEU A 35 7.32 9.54 -5.25
CA LEU A 35 6.88 10.70 -6.03
C LEU A 35 5.84 10.31 -7.10
N THR A 36 5.73 9.02 -7.43
CA THR A 36 4.81 8.54 -8.45
C THR A 36 4.05 7.31 -7.95
N GLU A 37 2.80 7.18 -8.41
CA GLU A 37 1.98 5.99 -8.15
C GLU A 37 2.65 4.73 -8.67
N LYS A 38 3.27 4.82 -9.85
CA LYS A 38 3.91 3.70 -10.53
C LYS A 38 5.05 3.11 -9.69
N GLN A 39 5.96 3.94 -9.19
CA GLN A 39 7.06 3.47 -8.34
C GLN A 39 6.52 2.81 -7.05
N TYR A 40 5.46 3.37 -6.48
CA TYR A 40 4.85 2.80 -5.29
C TYR A 40 4.16 1.45 -5.59
N ALA A 41 3.45 1.34 -6.70
CA ALA A 41 2.82 0.11 -7.15
C ALA A 41 3.84 -0.99 -7.47
N GLU A 42 4.96 -0.64 -8.13
CA GLU A 42 6.07 -1.55 -8.40
C GLU A 42 6.68 -2.10 -7.10
N LEU A 43 6.83 -1.28 -6.06
CA LEU A 43 7.24 -1.76 -4.73
C LEU A 43 6.23 -2.76 -4.17
N MET A 44 4.93 -2.49 -4.29
CA MET A 44 3.90 -3.40 -3.79
C MET A 44 3.93 -4.75 -4.51
N ILE A 45 4.18 -4.76 -5.83
CA ILE A 45 4.39 -5.99 -6.60
C ILE A 45 5.56 -6.78 -5.99
N ARG A 46 6.72 -6.15 -5.74
CA ARG A 46 7.86 -6.82 -5.09
C ARG A 46 7.50 -7.38 -3.71
N TYR A 47 6.67 -6.66 -2.93
CA TYR A 47 6.25 -7.11 -1.60
C TYR A 47 5.33 -8.34 -1.61
N LEU A 48 4.70 -8.69 -2.75
CA LEU A 48 3.99 -9.97 -2.89
C LEU A 48 4.93 -11.18 -2.68
N HIS A 49 6.22 -11.03 -2.95
CA HIS A 49 7.24 -12.09 -2.78
C HIS A 49 7.91 -12.05 -1.41
N HIS A 50 7.55 -11.11 -0.55
CA HIS A 50 8.23 -10.92 0.72
C HIS A 50 8.00 -12.14 1.63
N PRO A 51 9.02 -12.69 2.34
CA PRO A 51 8.87 -13.89 3.18
C PRO A 51 7.87 -13.72 4.34
N LEU A 52 7.80 -12.52 4.90
CA LEU A 52 6.84 -12.19 5.96
C LEU A 52 5.42 -11.94 5.43
N ARG A 53 4.46 -12.71 5.96
CA ARG A 53 3.02 -12.62 5.67
C ARG A 53 2.46 -11.20 5.74
N LYS A 54 2.84 -10.42 6.76
CA LYS A 54 2.33 -9.06 6.98
C LYS A 54 2.56 -8.13 5.77
N TYR A 55 3.69 -8.28 5.07
CA TYR A 55 4.02 -7.43 3.93
C TYR A 55 3.31 -7.88 2.66
N ARG A 56 3.07 -9.19 2.49
CA ARG A 56 2.22 -9.72 1.41
C ARG A 56 0.77 -9.24 1.56
N ILE A 57 0.22 -9.27 2.77
CA ILE A 57 -1.12 -8.71 3.03
C ILE A 57 -1.15 -7.21 2.77
N PHE A 58 -0.15 -6.48 3.27
CA PHE A 58 -0.05 -5.04 3.06
C PHE A 58 0.00 -4.67 1.58
N SER A 59 0.78 -5.39 0.77
CA SER A 59 0.83 -5.14 -0.67
C SER A 59 -0.48 -5.45 -1.37
N LEU A 60 -1.15 -6.57 -1.04
CA LEU A 60 -2.45 -6.92 -1.62
C LEU A 60 -3.51 -5.84 -1.36
N LYS A 61 -3.63 -5.38 -0.10
CA LYS A 61 -4.55 -4.30 0.27
C LYS A 61 -4.23 -3.00 -0.49
N THR A 62 -2.95 -2.69 -0.64
CA THR A 62 -2.50 -1.49 -1.34
C THR A 62 -2.77 -1.56 -2.84
N ILE A 63 -2.45 -2.69 -3.50
CA ILE A 63 -2.75 -2.93 -4.92
C ILE A 63 -4.25 -2.82 -5.18
N LYS A 64 -5.08 -3.41 -4.30
CA LYS A 64 -6.55 -3.31 -4.37
C LYS A 64 -7.05 -1.87 -4.25
N LYS A 65 -6.40 -1.04 -3.42
CA LYS A 65 -6.74 0.38 -3.23
C LYS A 65 -6.35 1.21 -4.46
N LEU A 66 -5.15 1.00 -4.99
CA LEU A 66 -4.64 1.69 -6.17
C LEU A 66 -5.36 1.28 -7.46
N LYS A 67 -6.14 0.19 -7.45
CA LYS A 67 -6.75 -0.40 -8.65
C LYS A 67 -5.72 -0.71 -9.75
N TRP A 68 -4.52 -1.13 -9.33
CA TRP A 68 -3.37 -1.28 -10.21
C TRP A 68 -3.52 -2.51 -11.11
N LYS A 69 -3.99 -2.29 -12.35
CA LYS A 69 -4.27 -3.35 -13.33
C LYS A 69 -3.04 -4.17 -13.72
N GLU A 70 -1.87 -3.56 -13.75
CA GLU A 70 -0.63 -4.22 -14.19
C GLU A 70 -0.15 -5.27 -13.17
N ALA A 71 -0.70 -5.30 -11.95
CA ALA A 71 -0.42 -6.35 -10.98
C ALA A 71 -1.17 -7.67 -11.27
N ILE A 72 -2.16 -7.70 -12.18
CA ILE A 72 -2.99 -8.89 -12.42
C ILE A 72 -2.16 -10.14 -12.75
N PRO A 73 -1.19 -10.11 -13.68
CA PRO A 73 -0.40 -11.31 -13.99
C PRO A 73 0.33 -11.87 -12.77
N GLU A 74 0.93 -11.00 -11.94
CA GLU A 74 1.64 -11.40 -10.72
C GLU A 74 0.69 -11.98 -9.67
N LEU A 75 -0.52 -11.41 -9.54
CA LEU A 75 -1.54 -11.92 -8.64
C LEU A 75 -2.09 -13.28 -9.10
N GLU A 76 -2.26 -13.50 -10.40
CA GLU A 76 -2.68 -14.79 -10.94
C GLU A 76 -1.63 -15.88 -10.67
N GLU A 77 -0.35 -15.56 -10.87
CA GLU A 77 0.73 -16.49 -10.53
C GLU A 77 0.78 -16.75 -9.02
N ARG A 78 0.67 -15.70 -8.20
CA ARG A 78 0.61 -15.85 -6.74
C ARG A 78 -0.54 -16.75 -6.29
N ALA A 79 -1.71 -16.64 -6.91
CA ALA A 79 -2.86 -17.48 -6.58
C ALA A 79 -2.60 -18.98 -6.83
N ARG A 80 -1.72 -19.32 -7.78
CA ARG A 80 -1.31 -20.70 -8.08
C ARG A 80 -0.31 -21.22 -7.06
N ILE A 81 0.75 -20.45 -6.78
CA ILE A 81 1.91 -20.93 -6.01
C ILE A 81 1.80 -20.71 -4.49
N GLU A 82 0.94 -19.79 -4.02
CA GLU A 82 0.85 -19.45 -2.61
C GLU A 82 0.30 -20.63 -1.78
N ARG A 83 1.02 -20.93 -0.69
CA ARG A 83 0.71 -22.03 0.23
C ARG A 83 -0.08 -21.56 1.44
N ASP A 84 0.08 -20.30 1.83
CA ASP A 84 -0.68 -19.68 2.92
C ASP A 84 -2.13 -19.44 2.46
N GLN A 85 -3.08 -20.15 3.08
CA GLN A 85 -4.49 -20.11 2.68
C GLN A 85 -5.10 -18.71 2.84
N ASP A 86 -4.69 -17.97 3.86
CA ASP A 86 -5.21 -16.62 4.10
C ASP A 86 -4.69 -15.64 3.04
N ILE A 87 -3.41 -15.74 2.68
CA ILE A 87 -2.86 -14.95 1.57
C ILE A 87 -3.56 -15.34 0.26
N LYS A 88 -3.72 -16.64 0.00
CA LYS A 88 -4.37 -17.15 -1.22
C LYS A 88 -5.80 -16.64 -1.36
N ALA A 89 -6.57 -16.62 -0.27
CA ALA A 89 -7.90 -16.04 -0.23
C ALA A 89 -7.88 -14.53 -0.50
N GLU A 90 -6.93 -13.79 0.10
CA GLU A 90 -6.80 -12.35 -0.13
C GLU A 90 -6.38 -12.01 -1.57
N VAL A 91 -5.50 -12.81 -2.18
CA VAL A 91 -5.13 -12.70 -3.60
C VAL A 91 -6.36 -12.86 -4.49
N LYS A 92 -7.18 -13.88 -4.25
CA LYS A 92 -8.43 -14.10 -5.00
C LYS A 92 -9.40 -12.92 -4.88
N ARG A 93 -9.63 -12.43 -3.65
CA ARG A 93 -10.46 -11.23 -3.39
C ARG A 93 -9.92 -9.98 -4.10
N THR A 94 -8.60 -9.86 -4.18
CA THR A 94 -7.93 -8.73 -4.86
C THR A 94 -8.14 -8.83 -6.37
N LEU A 95 -7.90 -10.00 -6.97
CA LEU A 95 -8.15 -10.25 -8.39
C LEU A 95 -9.61 -9.98 -8.78
N GLU A 96 -10.56 -10.50 -8.01
CA GLU A 96 -11.99 -10.28 -8.25
C GLU A 96 -12.34 -8.79 -8.19
N SER A 97 -11.84 -8.07 -7.19
CA SER A 97 -12.08 -6.63 -7.07
C SER A 97 -11.51 -5.84 -8.24
N LEU A 98 -10.34 -6.22 -8.77
CA LEU A 98 -9.74 -5.59 -9.94
C LEU A 98 -10.54 -5.90 -11.22
N LYS A 99 -10.97 -7.15 -11.41
CA LYS A 99 -11.80 -7.56 -12.55
C LYS A 99 -13.12 -6.80 -12.58
N ILE A 100 -13.82 -6.70 -11.44
CA ILE A 100 -15.07 -5.92 -11.33
C ILE A 100 -14.82 -4.45 -11.71
N PHE A 101 -13.74 -3.85 -11.21
CA PHE A 101 -13.41 -2.46 -11.51
C PHE A 101 -13.12 -2.24 -13.01
N LEU A 102 -12.31 -3.11 -13.62
CA LEU A 102 -11.98 -3.03 -15.05
C LEU A 102 -13.21 -3.24 -15.93
N ASN A 103 -14.10 -4.17 -15.57
CA ASN A 103 -15.35 -4.39 -16.29
C ASN A 103 -16.25 -3.15 -16.24
N ARG A 104 -16.38 -2.49 -15.08
CA ARG A 104 -17.15 -1.24 -14.94
C ARG A 104 -16.60 -0.12 -15.82
N LEU A 105 -15.28 0.04 -15.85
CA LEU A 105 -14.61 1.01 -16.73
C LEU A 105 -14.87 0.69 -18.22
N ALA A 106 -14.79 -0.59 -18.60
CA ALA A 106 -15.02 -1.02 -19.99
C ALA A 106 -16.48 -0.83 -20.43
N SER A 107 -17.44 -0.97 -19.52
CA SER A 107 -18.87 -0.73 -19.78
C SER A 107 -19.24 0.75 -19.85
N GLY A 108 -18.28 1.68 -19.75
CA GLY A 108 -18.56 3.12 -19.77
C GLY A 108 -19.32 3.64 -18.54
N ILE A 109 -19.47 2.80 -17.50
CA ILE A 109 -20.04 3.19 -16.22
C ILE A 109 -18.91 3.91 -15.47
N ILE A 110 -18.76 5.20 -15.75
CA ILE A 110 -17.89 6.07 -14.95
C ILE A 110 -18.52 6.09 -13.54
N PRO A 111 -17.82 5.59 -12.51
CA PRO A 111 -18.30 5.76 -11.15
C PRO A 111 -18.36 7.27 -10.91
N ASP A 112 -19.57 7.77 -10.68
CA ASP A 112 -19.79 9.17 -10.37
C ASP A 112 -18.82 9.59 -9.25
N ALA A 113 -18.25 10.77 -9.40
CA ALA A 113 -17.13 11.27 -8.62
C ALA A 113 -17.57 11.69 -7.21
N HIS A 114 -18.09 10.76 -6.40
CA HIS A 114 -18.09 10.95 -4.95
C HIS A 114 -16.76 10.49 -4.38
N ARG A 115 -15.85 11.48 -4.23
CA ARG A 115 -14.65 11.47 -3.40
C ARG A 115 -14.97 11.32 -1.90
N ASP A 116 -15.83 10.39 -1.54
CA ASP A 116 -16.15 10.12 -0.13
C ASP A 116 -15.69 8.70 0.23
N THR A 117 -14.43 8.59 0.63
CA THR A 117 -14.00 7.49 1.50
C THR A 117 -13.09 7.99 2.62
N THR A 118 -13.58 9.00 3.35
CA THR A 118 -13.33 9.09 4.79
C THR A 118 -14.14 7.99 5.49
N MET A 119 -13.70 6.74 5.39
CA MET A 119 -14.34 5.63 6.10
C MET A 119 -13.72 5.34 7.47
N TYR A 120 -13.06 6.34 8.06
CA TYR A 120 -12.71 6.39 9.48
C TYR A 120 -12.86 7.82 10.04
N THR A 121 -14.10 8.33 10.11
CA THR A 121 -14.62 8.74 11.42
C THR A 121 -15.21 7.51 12.08
N GLN A 122 -14.38 6.53 12.41
CA GLN A 122 -14.79 5.52 13.38
C GLN A 122 -14.59 6.13 14.76
N LEU A 123 -15.67 6.73 15.24
CA LEU A 123 -15.91 6.92 16.66
C LEU A 123 -15.83 5.53 17.31
N GLY A 124 -14.67 5.19 17.89
CA GLY A 124 -14.55 4.05 18.81
C GLY A 124 -13.51 2.97 18.51
N GLU A 125 -12.62 3.11 17.52
CA GLU A 125 -11.52 2.13 17.38
C GLU A 125 -10.38 2.43 18.35
N THR A 126 -10.12 1.47 19.25
CA THR A 126 -9.00 1.46 20.19
C THR A 126 -7.71 1.85 19.46
N THR A 127 -7.14 2.99 19.85
CA THR A 127 -5.86 3.47 19.34
C THR A 127 -4.83 2.35 19.43
N CYS A 128 -4.40 1.80 18.28
CA CYS A 128 -3.20 0.98 18.25
C CYS A 128 -2.07 1.81 18.85
N LYS A 129 -1.55 1.38 20.01
CA LYS A 129 -0.42 2.06 20.67
C LYS A 129 0.68 2.25 19.62
N ILE A 130 1.04 3.51 19.38
CA ILE A 130 2.18 3.90 18.56
C ILE A 130 3.38 3.13 19.11
N ILE A 131 3.89 2.15 18.37
CA ILE A 131 5.13 1.46 18.71
C ILE A 131 6.24 2.30 18.11
N PRO A 132 7.04 3.03 18.90
CA PRO A 132 8.16 3.77 18.34
C PRO A 132 9.13 2.80 17.67
N ILE A 133 9.65 3.17 16.49
CA ILE A 133 10.55 2.34 15.68
C ILE A 133 11.87 2.06 16.43
N ARG A 134 12.28 2.96 17.34
CA ARG A 134 13.50 2.83 18.15
C ARG A 134 13.55 1.56 19.02
N PRO A 135 12.52 1.19 19.81
CA PRO A 135 12.52 -0.08 20.55
C PRO A 135 12.44 -1.34 19.69
N VAL A 136 11.83 -1.29 18.50
CA VAL A 136 11.74 -2.46 17.60
C VAL A 136 13.11 -2.80 17.00
N LEU A 137 13.87 -1.79 16.57
CA LEU A 137 15.24 -1.97 16.09
C LEU A 137 16.22 -2.35 17.20
N ARG A 138 15.98 -1.95 18.46
CA ARG A 138 16.78 -2.35 19.63
C ARG A 138 16.51 -3.79 20.10
N ARG A 139 15.25 -4.25 20.15
CA ARG A 139 14.89 -5.58 20.70
C ARG A 139 15.13 -6.75 19.74
N LYS A 140 15.20 -6.52 18.43
CA LYS A 140 15.31 -7.60 17.41
C LYS A 140 16.66 -7.69 16.70
N GLY A 141 17.71 -7.02 17.18
CA GLY A 141 19.08 -7.25 16.71
C GLY A 141 19.35 -6.88 15.23
N HIS A 142 18.56 -6.00 14.62
CA HIS A 142 18.73 -5.58 13.23
C HIS A 142 19.79 -4.47 13.06
N HIS A 143 21.02 -4.74 13.50
CA HIS A 143 22.13 -3.77 13.46
C HIS A 143 22.57 -3.42 12.03
N HIS A 144 22.40 -4.35 11.08
CA HIS A 144 22.79 -4.27 9.67
C HIS A 144 21.82 -3.44 8.80
N LEU A 145 20.63 -3.10 9.32
CA LEU A 145 19.66 -2.23 8.64
C LEU A 145 19.80 -0.75 9.04
N ARG A 146 20.87 -0.40 9.76
CA ARG A 146 21.18 0.99 10.10
C ARG A 146 21.92 1.64 8.93
N PRO A 147 21.38 2.70 8.29
CA PRO A 147 22.15 3.50 7.38
C PRO A 147 23.19 4.28 8.21
N GLY A 148 24.49 4.05 7.98
CA GLY A 148 25.54 4.93 8.50
C GLY A 148 26.48 4.40 9.60
N ARG A 149 26.97 3.15 9.50
CA ARG A 149 28.34 2.89 9.97
C ARG A 149 29.18 2.43 8.78
N ARG A 150 30.13 3.29 8.39
CA ARG A 150 31.29 2.87 7.58
C ARG A 150 31.93 1.67 8.30
N ILE A 151 32.21 0.60 7.55
CA ILE A 151 33.23 -0.37 7.93
C ILE A 151 34.57 0.33 7.79
#